data_AF-A0A552IRH3-F1
#
_entry.id   AF-A0A552IRH3-F1
#
_cell.length_a   1.000
_cell.length_b   1.000
_cell.length_c   1.000
_cell.angle_alpha   90.00
_cell.angle_beta   90.00
_cell.angle_gamma   90.00
#
_symmetry.space_group_name_H-M   'P 1'
#
loop_
_entity.id
_entity.type
_entity.pdbx_description
1 polymer ?
#
loop_
_entity_poly.entity_id
_entity_poly.type
_entity_poly.pdbx_seq_one_letter_code
_entity_poly.pdbx_strand_id
1 'polypeptide(L)'
;MKNRLYLDLMANKEKGFALPLAVLIGLILMVTGMTMIMRAQGDQSKVIAQKAQADSLTSSEAGVARVQDLLNSVRVMATVNSNCTSGDCWQNAQVPTGNPSTNFQRDLKKLAIATACGNSSRNNEIANKILAPTNQRAANPGLRDLATGQWFQLNDNRYYRMVRYNFTPSFDRRILGWGVLTLEGRSRTSAETDLTNTNINGDSGDNAASRNRVVVTIPILSSLPLAFNRTTVPALWISEGATENAGATGEITVGSADYPGGAQFKGDVVMSDTTTTTGFVEPTATLQPDLECFINTNKIQQPTPAPNTPYKAQFVGVTFPNLPPIPTNVPPGQQNPELLPTGTTTFPRLQGSQVDQPRQIQGVPVYEYVFDSINLNNRQITITPGQRVVFYVRGDITGNGDISHDCSGVTSPTVCKPGNLQIYAYNQLGLTGPQICLTGSQRLEAFIFAPDYSLGKNGTGTFIGAAWGKKWGKISGCGSPNSPNDAVAVTQGVEWTDLITNLKPGPSNDLPQLGKIANWCEEPIDTTGTSLCAP
;
A
#
# COMPACT_ATOMS: atom_id res chain seq x y z
N MET A 1 48.91 -88.44 -43.71
CA MET A 1 49.85 -87.52 -43.03
C MET A 1 49.19 -87.02 -41.74
N LYS A 2 49.92 -87.07 -40.61
CA LYS A 2 49.92 -86.15 -39.44
C LYS A 2 48.56 -85.76 -38.84
N ASN A 3 48.22 -85.91 -37.56
CA ASN A 3 48.88 -86.33 -36.33
C ASN A 3 47.79 -86.86 -35.38
N ARG A 4 48.08 -87.90 -34.61
CA ARG A 4 47.29 -88.34 -33.44
C ARG A 4 47.80 -87.63 -32.18
N LEU A 5 46.90 -87.16 -31.31
CA LEU A 5 47.03 -87.14 -29.84
C LEU A 5 45.60 -86.94 -29.27
N TYR A 6 44.87 -88.01 -29.00
CA TYR A 6 44.68 -88.64 -27.68
C TYR A 6 44.10 -87.71 -26.60
N LEU A 7 42.77 -87.72 -26.49
CA LEU A 7 42.03 -87.44 -25.26
C LEU A 7 40.74 -88.27 -25.28
N ASP A 8 40.95 -89.58 -25.34
CA ASP A 8 39.95 -90.55 -24.90
C ASP A 8 40.29 -90.87 -23.44
N LEU A 9 39.83 -90.01 -22.53
CA LEU A 9 39.80 -90.30 -21.10
C LEU A 9 38.77 -89.40 -20.41
N MET A 10 37.52 -89.86 -20.40
CA MET A 10 36.51 -89.73 -19.33
C MET A 10 35.09 -89.83 -19.91
N ALA A 11 34.82 -90.95 -20.60
CA ALA A 11 33.49 -91.51 -20.62
C ALA A 11 33.29 -92.31 -19.31
N ASN A 12 32.23 -91.99 -18.57
CA ASN A 12 31.63 -92.74 -17.45
C ASN A 12 32.26 -92.63 -16.04
N LYS A 13 32.01 -91.49 -15.39
CA LYS A 13 31.78 -91.26 -13.94
C LYS A 13 31.44 -89.76 -13.86
N GLU A 14 30.24 -89.26 -13.60
CA GLU A 14 29.31 -89.52 -12.51
C GLU A 14 27.89 -89.10 -12.93
N LYS A 15 26.91 -90.00 -12.87
CA LYS A 15 25.48 -89.64 -13.05
C LYS A 15 24.74 -89.43 -11.72
N GLY A 16 25.47 -89.32 -10.59
CA GLY A 16 24.90 -89.13 -9.24
C GLY A 16 25.02 -87.71 -8.67
N PHE A 17 25.94 -86.87 -9.19
CA PHE A 17 26.26 -85.56 -8.59
C PHE A 17 25.65 -84.36 -9.32
N ALA A 18 25.10 -84.55 -10.52
CA ALA A 18 24.48 -83.47 -11.29
C ALA A 18 23.17 -82.96 -10.67
N LEU A 19 22.40 -83.85 -10.03
CA LEU A 19 21.10 -83.50 -9.44
C LEU A 19 21.25 -82.69 -8.14
N PRO A 20 22.14 -83.05 -7.18
CA PRO A 20 22.46 -82.19 -6.05
C PRO A 20 23.06 -80.85 -6.48
N LEU A 21 23.95 -80.82 -7.48
CA LEU A 21 24.57 -79.59 -7.97
C LEU A 21 23.56 -78.66 -8.66
N ALA A 22 22.65 -79.19 -9.47
CA ALA A 22 21.60 -78.42 -10.12
C ALA A 22 20.60 -77.85 -9.09
N VAL A 23 20.28 -78.61 -8.04
CA VAL A 23 19.44 -78.13 -6.92
C VAL A 23 20.16 -77.05 -6.13
N LEU A 24 21.47 -77.20 -5.87
CA LEU A 24 22.28 -76.19 -5.15
C LEU A 24 22.39 -74.89 -5.93
N ILE A 25 22.66 -74.96 -7.24
CA ILE A 25 22.71 -73.79 -8.12
C ILE A 25 21.32 -73.14 -8.24
N GLY A 26 20.25 -73.95 -8.36
CA GLY A 26 18.88 -73.45 -8.37
C GLY A 26 18.50 -72.73 -7.07
N LEU A 27 18.93 -73.25 -5.92
CA LEU A 27 18.66 -72.67 -4.61
C LEU A 27 19.46 -71.37 -4.39
N ILE A 28 20.72 -71.32 -4.84
CA ILE A 28 21.52 -70.08 -4.83
C ILE A 28 20.87 -69.01 -5.72
N LEU A 29 20.45 -69.37 -6.93
CA LEU A 29 19.76 -68.44 -7.85
C LEU A 29 18.44 -67.94 -7.26
N MET A 30 17.67 -68.82 -6.60
CA MET A 30 16.42 -68.46 -5.93
C MET A 30 16.64 -67.50 -4.75
N VAL A 31 17.67 -67.73 -3.94
CA VAL A 31 18.06 -66.83 -2.82
C VAL A 31 18.53 -65.48 -3.35
N THR A 32 19.33 -65.46 -4.43
CA THR A 32 19.72 -64.19 -5.07
C THR A 32 18.54 -63.47 -5.71
N GLY A 33 17.56 -64.19 -6.28
CA GLY A 33 16.33 -63.61 -6.80
C GLY A 33 15.44 -63.01 -5.70
N MET A 34 15.26 -63.72 -4.58
CA MET A 34 14.50 -63.22 -3.43
C MET A 34 15.13 -61.97 -2.82
N THR A 35 16.46 -61.94 -2.67
CA THR A 35 17.18 -60.77 -2.15
C THR A 35 17.14 -59.58 -3.09
N MET A 36 17.20 -59.79 -4.41
CA MET A 36 16.99 -58.71 -5.39
C MET A 36 15.55 -58.17 -5.38
N ILE A 37 14.54 -59.04 -5.21
CA ILE A 37 13.13 -58.63 -5.08
C ILE A 37 12.91 -57.83 -3.78
N MET A 38 13.45 -58.29 -2.65
CA MET A 38 13.36 -57.58 -1.37
C MET A 38 14.03 -56.20 -1.44
N ARG A 39 15.20 -56.11 -2.08
CA ARG A 39 15.87 -54.83 -2.31
C ARG A 39 15.08 -53.92 -3.26
N ALA A 40 14.53 -54.46 -4.34
CA ALA A 40 13.70 -53.71 -5.27
C ALA A 40 12.41 -53.17 -4.62
N GLN A 41 11.77 -53.96 -3.74
CA GLN A 41 10.63 -53.51 -2.94
C GLN A 41 11.01 -52.40 -1.96
N GLY A 42 12.18 -52.52 -1.32
CA GLY A 42 12.73 -51.47 -0.45
C GLY A 42 13.02 -50.17 -1.21
N ASP A 43 13.63 -50.26 -2.39
CA ASP A 43 13.95 -49.11 -3.24
C ASP A 43 12.68 -48.45 -3.80
N GLN A 44 11.68 -49.25 -4.21
CA GLN A 44 10.36 -48.74 -4.60
C GLN A 44 9.67 -48.00 -3.45
N SER A 45 9.69 -48.56 -2.24
CA SER A 45 9.12 -47.93 -1.05
C SER A 45 9.79 -46.59 -0.73
N LYS A 46 11.12 -46.54 -0.82
CA LYS A 46 11.90 -45.30 -0.62
C LYS A 46 11.57 -44.24 -1.66
N VAL A 47 11.48 -44.60 -2.94
CA VAL A 47 11.13 -43.67 -4.02
C VAL A 47 9.71 -43.13 -3.85
N ILE A 48 8.76 -43.98 -3.45
CA ILE A 48 7.38 -43.57 -3.15
C ILE A 48 7.36 -42.58 -1.97
N ALA A 49 8.11 -42.86 -0.90
CA ALA A 49 8.21 -41.97 0.25
C ALA A 49 8.85 -40.61 -0.10
N GLN A 50 9.93 -40.61 -0.89
CA GLN A 50 10.58 -39.37 -1.37
C GLN A 50 9.66 -38.55 -2.27
N LYS A 51 8.90 -39.21 -3.15
CA LYS A 51 7.91 -38.55 -3.99
C LYS A 51 6.79 -37.94 -3.15
N ALA A 52 6.23 -38.70 -2.20
CA ALA A 52 5.19 -38.21 -1.30
C ALA A 52 5.67 -37.00 -0.48
N GLN A 53 6.93 -37.03 -0.02
CA GLN A 53 7.54 -35.92 0.70
C GLN A 53 7.67 -34.68 -0.20
N ALA A 54 8.21 -34.83 -1.41
CA ALA A 54 8.32 -33.73 -2.37
C ALA A 54 6.95 -33.13 -2.74
N ASP A 55 5.93 -33.98 -2.94
CA ASP A 55 4.57 -33.55 -3.23
C ASP A 55 3.93 -32.80 -2.04
N SER A 56 4.18 -33.26 -0.81
CA SER A 56 3.69 -32.60 0.41
C SER A 56 4.38 -31.26 0.68
N LEU A 57 5.67 -31.14 0.38
CA LEU A 57 6.40 -29.87 0.40
C LEU A 57 5.84 -28.90 -0.64
N THR A 58 5.65 -29.37 -1.88
CA THR A 58 5.02 -28.57 -2.94
C THR A 58 3.64 -28.06 -2.52
N SER A 59 2.87 -28.89 -1.80
CA SER A 59 1.55 -28.52 -1.28
C SER A 59 1.65 -27.43 -0.20
N SER A 60 2.66 -27.51 0.67
CA SER A 60 2.94 -26.49 1.69
C SER A 60 3.35 -25.17 1.05
N GLU A 61 4.21 -25.20 0.03
CA GLU A 61 4.66 -24.03 -0.73
C GLU A 61 3.51 -23.33 -1.46
N ALA A 62 2.65 -24.10 -2.13
CA ALA A 62 1.44 -23.58 -2.75
C ALA A 62 0.50 -22.95 -1.70
N GLY A 63 0.37 -23.59 -0.53
CA GLY A 63 -0.35 -23.03 0.61
C GLY A 63 0.21 -21.69 1.07
N VAL A 64 1.55 -21.57 1.19
CA VAL A 64 2.21 -20.31 1.59
C VAL A 64 1.90 -19.22 0.58
N ALA A 65 2.06 -19.51 -0.72
CA ALA A 65 1.78 -18.54 -1.78
C ALA A 65 0.33 -18.04 -1.74
N ARG A 66 -0.64 -18.94 -1.51
CA ARG A 66 -2.06 -18.58 -1.37
C ARG A 66 -2.33 -17.70 -0.17
N VAL A 67 -1.78 -18.04 1.01
CA VAL A 67 -1.96 -17.20 2.21
C VAL A 67 -1.28 -15.85 2.04
N GLN A 68 -0.11 -15.79 1.41
CA GLN A 68 0.57 -14.54 1.11
C GLN A 68 -0.23 -13.66 0.15
N ASP A 69 -0.88 -14.24 -0.88
CA ASP A 69 -1.76 -13.49 -1.78
C ASP A 69 -2.98 -12.91 -1.05
N LEU A 70 -3.60 -13.70 -0.17
CA LEU A 70 -4.69 -13.25 0.69
C LEU A 70 -4.24 -12.13 1.63
N LEU A 71 -3.07 -12.26 2.26
CA LEU A 71 -2.51 -11.22 3.12
C LEU A 71 -2.11 -9.97 2.34
N ASN A 72 -1.59 -10.09 1.11
CA ASN A 72 -1.32 -8.93 0.26
C ASN A 72 -2.62 -8.21 -0.13
N SER A 73 -3.69 -8.97 -0.36
CA SER A 73 -5.00 -8.42 -0.68
C SER A 73 -5.69 -7.76 0.52
N VAL A 74 -5.60 -8.38 1.70
CA VAL A 74 -6.21 -7.90 2.94
C VAL A 74 -5.14 -7.58 3.97
N ARG A 75 -4.22 -6.67 3.62
CA ARG A 75 -2.99 -6.38 4.37
C ARG A 75 -3.15 -6.07 5.85
N VAL A 76 -4.27 -5.43 6.22
CA VAL A 76 -4.61 -5.13 7.62
C VAL A 76 -4.69 -6.41 8.47
N MET A 77 -5.01 -7.56 7.87
CA MET A 77 -5.06 -8.86 8.56
C MET A 77 -3.68 -9.38 8.99
N ALA A 78 -2.60 -8.88 8.40
CA ALA A 78 -1.24 -9.28 8.76
C ALA A 78 -0.78 -8.74 10.13
N THR A 79 -1.55 -7.86 10.77
CA THR A 79 -1.21 -7.29 12.10
C THR A 79 -1.95 -7.97 13.25
N VAL A 80 -2.68 -9.05 12.98
CA VAL A 80 -3.48 -9.80 13.97
C VAL A 80 -3.24 -11.30 13.84
N ASN A 81 -3.40 -12.02 14.95
CA ASN A 81 -3.24 -13.48 14.98
C ASN A 81 -4.36 -14.18 14.20
N SER A 82 -4.14 -15.45 13.81
CA SER A 82 -5.21 -16.26 13.20
C SER A 82 -6.35 -16.56 14.17
N ASN A 83 -6.01 -16.90 15.42
CA ASN A 83 -6.95 -17.30 16.46
C ASN A 83 -6.77 -16.44 17.72
N CYS A 84 -7.87 -16.16 18.43
CA CYS A 84 -7.86 -15.38 19.66
C CYS A 84 -9.04 -15.74 20.56
N THR A 85 -8.86 -15.63 21.88
CA THR A 85 -9.94 -15.80 22.88
C THR A 85 -10.90 -14.61 22.91
N SER A 86 -10.41 -13.43 22.56
CA SER A 86 -11.19 -12.18 22.47
C SER A 86 -10.47 -11.17 21.58
N GLY A 87 -11.22 -10.28 20.94
CA GLY A 87 -10.67 -9.17 20.14
C GLY A 87 -10.51 -9.51 18.65
N ASP A 88 -9.62 -8.76 18.00
CA ASP A 88 -9.39 -8.82 16.56
C ASP A 88 -8.41 -9.95 16.20
N CYS A 89 -8.90 -10.93 15.44
CA CYS A 89 -8.12 -12.03 14.85
C CYS A 89 -8.83 -12.58 13.61
N TRP A 90 -8.16 -13.40 12.80
CA TRP A 90 -8.74 -13.88 11.54
C TRP A 90 -10.06 -14.64 11.74
N GLN A 91 -10.12 -15.46 12.80
CA GLN A 91 -11.31 -16.24 13.15
C GLN A 91 -12.57 -15.39 13.38
N ASN A 92 -12.41 -14.17 13.90
CA ASN A 92 -13.49 -13.26 14.26
C ASN A 92 -13.60 -12.05 13.31
N ALA A 93 -12.69 -11.92 12.35
CA ALA A 93 -12.63 -10.78 11.45
C ALA A 93 -13.89 -10.69 10.57
N GLN A 94 -14.45 -9.49 10.50
CA GLN A 94 -15.53 -9.13 9.60
C GLN A 94 -15.40 -7.66 9.23
N VAL A 95 -15.72 -7.32 7.98
CA VAL A 95 -15.80 -5.91 7.56
C VAL A 95 -16.98 -5.25 8.31
N PRO A 96 -16.74 -4.20 9.11
CA PRO A 96 -17.79 -3.58 9.92
C PRO A 96 -18.85 -2.89 9.06
N THR A 97 -20.13 -3.22 9.29
CA THR A 97 -21.27 -2.56 8.63
C THR A 97 -21.64 -1.22 9.29
N GLY A 98 -21.33 -1.05 10.59
CA GLY A 98 -21.60 0.16 11.36
C GLY A 98 -20.34 0.95 11.75
N ASN A 99 -20.38 1.59 12.92
CA ASN A 99 -19.25 2.32 13.48
C ASN A 99 -18.19 1.34 14.04
N PRO A 100 -16.95 1.37 13.53
CA PRO A 100 -15.89 0.50 14.01
C PRO A 100 -15.51 0.85 15.44
N SER A 101 -15.37 -0.18 16.27
CA SER A 101 -15.04 -0.05 17.70
C SER A 101 -13.53 -0.08 17.97
N THR A 102 -12.74 -0.65 17.06
CA THR A 102 -11.28 -0.77 17.17
C THR A 102 -10.58 -0.11 15.99
N ASN A 103 -9.28 0.19 16.13
CA ASN A 103 -8.46 0.71 15.04
C ASN A 103 -8.38 -0.30 13.87
N PHE A 104 -8.23 -1.60 14.16
CA PHE A 104 -8.25 -2.66 13.16
C PHE A 104 -9.54 -2.67 12.34
N GLN A 105 -10.70 -2.58 13.00
CA GLN A 105 -11.99 -2.49 12.32
C GLN A 105 -12.10 -1.24 11.43
N ARG A 106 -11.54 -0.12 11.89
CA ARG A 106 -11.50 1.13 11.12
C ARG A 106 -10.64 0.96 9.86
N ASP A 107 -9.47 0.36 9.98
CA ASP A 107 -8.53 0.16 8.87
C ASP A 107 -9.04 -0.90 7.87
N LEU A 108 -9.70 -1.94 8.37
CA LEU A 108 -10.36 -2.93 7.53
C LEU A 108 -11.53 -2.34 6.74
N LYS A 109 -12.34 -1.48 7.38
CA LYS A 109 -13.42 -0.75 6.72
C LYS A 109 -12.86 0.16 5.62
N LYS A 110 -11.85 0.98 5.93
CA LYS A 110 -11.14 1.81 4.93
C LYS A 110 -10.65 0.98 3.74
N LEU A 111 -9.99 -0.16 3.99
CA LEU A 111 -9.50 -1.02 2.91
C LEU A 111 -10.63 -1.58 2.02
N ALA A 112 -11.75 -1.99 2.62
CA ALA A 112 -12.91 -2.49 1.87
C ALA A 112 -13.48 -1.45 0.91
N ILE A 113 -13.59 -0.21 1.39
CA ILE A 113 -14.09 0.93 0.62
C ILE A 113 -13.12 1.30 -0.50
N ALA A 114 -11.84 1.46 -0.19
CA ALA A 114 -10.80 1.73 -1.18
C ALA A 114 -10.78 0.70 -2.32
N THR A 115 -11.05 -0.56 -1.99
CA THR A 115 -11.08 -1.68 -2.95
C THR A 115 -12.31 -1.62 -3.86
N ALA A 116 -13.44 -1.21 -3.30
CA ALA A 116 -14.72 -1.10 -3.99
C ALA A 116 -14.86 0.17 -4.86
N CYS A 117 -14.08 1.20 -4.56
CA CYS A 117 -14.26 2.51 -5.21
C CYS A 117 -14.17 2.45 -6.73
N GLY A 118 -15.16 3.11 -7.38
CA GLY A 118 -15.31 3.15 -8.83
C GLY A 118 -15.84 1.86 -9.47
N ASN A 119 -16.09 0.79 -8.70
CA ASN A 119 -16.62 -0.46 -9.22
C ASN A 119 -17.43 -1.23 -8.18
N SER A 120 -18.75 -1.07 -8.22
CA SER A 120 -19.70 -1.72 -7.30
C SER A 120 -19.65 -3.25 -7.30
N SER A 121 -19.15 -3.88 -8.37
CA SER A 121 -18.94 -5.34 -8.38
C SER A 121 -17.89 -5.81 -7.37
N ARG A 122 -17.05 -4.89 -6.87
CA ARG A 122 -15.97 -5.17 -5.91
C ARG A 122 -16.35 -4.88 -4.45
N ASN A 123 -17.59 -4.45 -4.18
CA ASN A 123 -18.07 -4.13 -2.82
C ASN A 123 -17.82 -5.26 -1.79
N ASN A 124 -17.94 -6.51 -2.24
CA ASN A 124 -17.76 -7.68 -1.39
C ASN A 124 -16.36 -8.30 -1.50
N GLU A 125 -15.41 -7.70 -2.24
CA GLU A 125 -14.11 -8.34 -2.50
C GLU A 125 -13.32 -8.60 -1.21
N ILE A 126 -13.15 -7.59 -0.37
CA ILE A 126 -12.43 -7.75 0.90
C ILE A 126 -13.18 -8.70 1.85
N ALA A 127 -14.51 -8.60 1.92
CA ALA A 127 -15.32 -9.50 2.73
C ALA A 127 -15.18 -10.97 2.27
N ASN A 128 -15.19 -11.22 0.96
CA ASN A 128 -15.02 -12.55 0.36
C ASN A 128 -13.61 -13.11 0.57
N LYS A 129 -12.57 -12.26 0.60
CA LYS A 129 -11.19 -12.68 0.91
C LYS A 129 -10.99 -12.99 2.39
N ILE A 130 -11.79 -12.39 3.28
CA ILE A 130 -11.83 -12.76 4.70
C ILE A 130 -12.62 -14.06 4.88
N LEU A 131 -13.83 -14.15 4.33
CA LEU A 131 -14.70 -15.30 4.41
C LEU A 131 -15.22 -15.65 3.02
N ALA A 132 -14.77 -16.77 2.47
CA ALA A 132 -15.13 -17.13 1.11
C ALA A 132 -16.62 -17.48 1.00
N PRO A 133 -17.26 -17.14 -0.14
CA PRO A 133 -18.60 -17.63 -0.48
C PRO A 133 -18.65 -19.16 -0.39
N THR A 134 -19.78 -19.70 0.09
CA THR A 134 -19.93 -21.14 0.38
C THR A 134 -19.56 -22.05 -0.79
N ASN A 135 -19.87 -21.64 -2.02
CA ASN A 135 -19.56 -22.39 -3.25
C ASN A 135 -18.08 -22.30 -3.68
N GLN A 136 -17.30 -21.39 -3.12
CA GLN A 136 -15.88 -21.20 -3.46
C GLN A 136 -14.93 -21.64 -2.34
N ARG A 137 -15.42 -21.76 -1.10
CA ARG A 137 -14.63 -22.03 0.10
C ARG A 137 -13.71 -23.24 0.01
N ALA A 138 -14.14 -24.32 -0.65
CA ALA A 138 -13.36 -25.54 -0.79
C ALA A 138 -12.12 -25.35 -1.69
N ALA A 139 -12.23 -24.52 -2.73
CA ALA A 139 -11.17 -24.29 -3.71
C ALA A 139 -10.31 -23.07 -3.35
N ASN A 140 -10.95 -21.98 -2.89
CA ASN A 140 -10.37 -20.68 -2.58
C ASN A 140 -10.87 -20.21 -1.20
N PRO A 141 -10.32 -20.75 -0.09
CA PRO A 141 -10.72 -20.33 1.24
C PRO A 141 -10.28 -18.90 1.56
N GLY A 142 -11.07 -18.20 2.39
CA GLY A 142 -10.67 -16.92 2.97
C GLY A 142 -9.78 -17.07 4.20
N LEU A 143 -9.25 -15.97 4.72
CA LEU A 143 -8.40 -15.97 5.93
C LEU A 143 -9.10 -16.56 7.17
N ARG A 144 -10.41 -16.31 7.31
CA ARG A 144 -11.23 -16.87 8.39
C ARG A 144 -11.48 -18.37 8.21
N ASP A 145 -11.65 -18.82 6.98
CA ASP A 145 -11.78 -20.25 6.67
C ASP A 145 -10.49 -20.99 7.02
N LEU A 146 -9.34 -20.40 6.69
CA LEU A 146 -8.03 -20.94 7.05
C LEU A 146 -7.84 -21.04 8.57
N ALA A 147 -8.35 -20.08 9.34
CA ALA A 147 -8.27 -20.08 10.81
C ALA A 147 -8.91 -21.31 11.47
N THR A 148 -9.81 -22.00 10.78
CA THR A 148 -10.44 -23.24 11.27
C THR A 148 -9.49 -24.43 11.39
N GLY A 149 -8.34 -24.40 10.69
CA GLY A 149 -7.39 -25.51 10.65
C GLY A 149 -7.82 -26.70 9.78
N GLN A 150 -8.86 -26.56 8.96
CA GLN A 150 -9.33 -27.58 8.03
C GLN A 150 -8.38 -27.78 6.84
N TRP A 151 -8.46 -28.96 6.20
CA TRP A 151 -7.74 -29.27 4.97
C TRP A 151 -8.45 -28.70 3.75
N PHE A 152 -7.69 -28.01 2.90
CA PHE A 152 -8.15 -27.45 1.63
C PHE A 152 -7.44 -28.13 0.47
N GLN A 153 -8.19 -28.47 -0.56
CA GLN A 153 -7.67 -29.16 -1.73
C GLN A 153 -6.99 -28.18 -2.70
N LEU A 154 -5.84 -28.59 -3.23
CA LEU A 154 -5.15 -27.89 -4.31
C LEU A 154 -5.54 -28.49 -5.66
N ASN A 155 -5.06 -29.70 -5.93
CA ASN A 155 -5.24 -30.51 -7.13
C ASN A 155 -4.62 -31.89 -6.89
N ASP A 156 -4.96 -32.90 -7.70
CA ASP A 156 -4.22 -34.18 -7.74
C ASP A 156 -4.01 -34.85 -6.35
N ASN A 157 -5.06 -34.84 -5.51
CA ASN A 157 -5.03 -35.35 -4.13
C ASN A 157 -3.96 -34.70 -3.23
N ARG A 158 -3.64 -33.44 -3.52
CA ARG A 158 -2.81 -32.57 -2.69
C ARG A 158 -3.68 -31.62 -1.90
N TYR A 159 -3.28 -31.41 -0.65
CA TYR A 159 -4.02 -30.64 0.33
C TYR A 159 -3.06 -29.78 1.14
N TYR A 160 -3.58 -28.67 1.66
CA TYR A 160 -2.88 -27.83 2.62
C TYR A 160 -3.82 -27.42 3.74
N ARG A 161 -3.27 -27.13 4.91
CA ARG A 161 -3.99 -26.51 6.02
C ARG A 161 -3.12 -25.52 6.75
N MET A 162 -3.73 -24.46 7.25
CA MET A 162 -3.07 -23.48 8.10
C MET A 162 -3.15 -23.94 9.55
N VAL A 163 -1.99 -24.09 10.19
CA VAL A 163 -1.92 -24.52 11.60
C VAL A 163 -2.10 -23.31 12.51
N ARG A 164 -1.33 -22.26 12.26
CA ARG A 164 -1.44 -20.98 12.97
C ARG A 164 -0.77 -19.84 12.21
N TYR A 165 -1.22 -18.63 12.49
CA TYR A 165 -0.50 -17.40 12.19
C TYR A 165 -0.38 -16.56 13.46
N ASN A 166 0.84 -16.18 13.80
CA ASN A 166 1.14 -15.34 14.96
C ASN A 166 1.80 -14.04 14.50
N PHE A 167 1.27 -12.91 14.94
CA PHE A 167 1.87 -11.60 14.78
C PHE A 167 2.53 -11.15 16.08
N THR A 168 3.83 -10.86 16.01
CA THR A 168 4.60 -10.30 17.12
C THR A 168 4.98 -8.86 16.79
N PRO A 169 4.51 -7.84 17.54
CA PRO A 169 4.87 -6.45 17.28
C PRO A 169 6.37 -6.22 17.50
N SER A 170 6.94 -5.30 16.73
CA SER A 170 8.34 -4.90 16.84
C SER A 170 8.46 -3.47 17.37
N PHE A 171 9.57 -3.17 18.04
CA PHE A 171 9.89 -1.82 18.53
C PHE A 171 10.54 -0.93 17.44
N ASP A 172 10.95 -1.51 16.31
CA ASP A 172 11.48 -0.74 15.17
C ASP A 172 10.35 0.02 14.45
N ARG A 173 10.49 1.33 14.25
CA ARG A 173 9.49 2.16 13.57
C ARG A 173 9.29 1.83 12.08
N ARG A 174 10.20 1.09 11.46
CA ARG A 174 10.11 0.66 10.05
C ARG A 174 9.47 -0.72 9.88
N ILE A 175 9.42 -1.52 10.94
CA ILE A 175 8.88 -2.88 10.95
C ILE A 175 7.79 -2.92 12.03
N LEU A 176 6.53 -3.01 11.62
CA LEU A 176 5.40 -3.12 12.55
C LEU A 176 5.49 -4.37 13.41
N GLY A 177 6.00 -5.45 12.83
CA GLY A 177 6.17 -6.72 13.52
C GLY A 177 6.55 -7.84 12.59
N TRP A 178 6.51 -9.05 13.13
CA TRP A 178 6.83 -10.29 12.44
C TRP A 178 5.61 -11.19 12.41
N GLY A 179 5.16 -11.53 11.21
CA GLY A 179 4.14 -12.54 10.99
C GLY A 179 4.78 -13.91 10.80
N VAL A 180 4.50 -14.84 11.71
CA VAL A 180 4.96 -16.24 11.64
C VAL A 180 3.79 -17.10 11.17
N LEU A 181 3.90 -17.61 9.95
CA LEU A 181 2.92 -18.49 9.31
C LEU A 181 3.39 -19.94 9.41
N THR A 182 2.57 -20.80 10.00
CA THR A 182 2.78 -22.26 10.06
C THR A 182 1.74 -22.94 9.19
N LEU A 183 2.20 -23.67 8.16
CA LEU A 183 1.35 -24.41 7.22
C LEU A 183 1.76 -25.88 7.19
N GLU A 184 0.79 -26.74 6.92
CA GLU A 184 1.04 -28.14 6.61
C GLU A 184 0.53 -28.47 5.22
N GLY A 185 1.33 -29.23 4.49
CA GLY A 185 0.98 -29.81 3.21
C GLY A 185 0.82 -31.32 3.35
N ARG A 186 -0.07 -31.89 2.54
CA ARG A 186 -0.36 -33.32 2.50
C ARG A 186 -0.55 -33.77 1.06
N SER A 187 0.04 -34.89 0.69
CA SER A 187 -0.12 -35.53 -0.61
C SER A 187 -0.65 -36.94 -0.44
N ARG A 188 -1.67 -37.33 -1.21
CA ARG A 188 -2.28 -38.66 -1.11
C ARG A 188 -2.29 -39.39 -2.44
N THR A 189 -2.27 -40.73 -2.38
CA THR A 189 -2.42 -41.61 -3.55
C THR A 189 -3.88 -41.76 -3.99
N SER A 190 -4.84 -41.48 -3.12
CA SER A 190 -6.29 -41.49 -3.37
C SER A 190 -6.96 -40.25 -2.79
N ALA A 191 -8.15 -39.91 -3.31
CA ALA A 191 -8.92 -38.76 -2.83
C ALA A 191 -9.39 -38.96 -1.39
N GLU A 192 -9.36 -37.87 -0.60
CA GLU A 192 -9.89 -37.84 0.77
C GLU A 192 -11.42 -37.87 0.77
N THR A 193 -11.99 -38.74 1.59
CA THR A 193 -13.44 -38.86 1.78
C THR A 193 -13.95 -37.94 2.90
N ASP A 194 -13.07 -37.54 3.84
CA ASP A 194 -13.36 -36.57 4.91
C ASP A 194 -12.20 -35.60 5.18
N LEU A 195 -12.34 -34.35 4.73
CA LEU A 195 -11.35 -33.27 4.93
C LEU A 195 -11.35 -32.68 6.35
N THR A 196 -12.28 -33.09 7.21
CA THR A 196 -12.37 -32.63 8.60
C THR A 196 -11.53 -33.49 9.55
N ASN A 197 -11.13 -34.69 9.13
CA ASN A 197 -10.30 -35.58 9.93
C ASN A 197 -8.81 -35.17 9.87
N THR A 198 -8.23 -34.89 11.03
CA THR A 198 -6.86 -34.37 11.17
C THR A 198 -5.85 -35.44 11.59
N ASN A 199 -6.29 -36.66 11.90
CA ASN A 199 -5.45 -37.74 12.42
C ASN A 199 -4.39 -38.17 11.39
N ILE A 200 -3.13 -38.32 11.84
CA ILE A 200 -1.98 -38.76 11.02
C ILE A 200 -2.12 -40.22 10.57
N ASN A 201 -2.89 -41.03 11.30
CA ASN A 201 -3.02 -42.48 11.08
C ASN A 201 -4.40 -42.88 10.54
N GLY A 202 -5.17 -41.94 9.99
CA GLY A 202 -6.58 -42.14 9.65
C GLY A 202 -6.85 -43.06 8.45
N ASP A 203 -5.86 -43.28 7.58
CA ASP A 203 -6.07 -44.05 6.34
C ASP A 203 -4.80 -44.77 5.88
N SER A 204 -4.92 -45.95 5.26
CA SER A 204 -3.78 -46.80 4.87
C SER A 204 -2.86 -46.20 3.78
N GLY A 205 -3.22 -45.02 3.26
CA GLY A 205 -2.43 -44.21 2.31
C GLY A 205 -1.74 -43.00 2.93
N ASP A 206 -1.93 -42.75 4.23
CA ASP A 206 -1.29 -41.67 4.99
C ASP A 206 -0.11 -42.24 5.77
N ASN A 207 1.11 -42.05 5.27
CA ASN A 207 2.33 -42.29 6.07
C ASN A 207 2.95 -40.95 6.47
N ALA A 208 3.83 -40.92 7.46
CA ALA A 208 4.47 -39.67 7.90
C ALA A 208 5.19 -38.90 6.76
N ALA A 209 5.64 -39.61 5.71
CA ALA A 209 6.26 -39.02 4.53
C ALA A 209 5.28 -38.28 3.60
N SER A 210 3.97 -38.48 3.77
CA SER A 210 2.91 -37.84 2.99
C SER A 210 2.54 -36.45 3.47
N ARG A 211 3.10 -36.00 4.60
CA ARG A 211 2.85 -34.70 5.20
C ARG A 211 4.17 -33.93 5.32
N ASN A 212 4.06 -32.60 5.33
CA ASN A 212 5.16 -31.71 5.69
C ASN A 212 4.62 -30.51 6.46
N ARG A 213 5.46 -29.88 7.30
CA ARG A 213 5.15 -28.61 7.96
C ARG A 213 6.20 -27.58 7.57
N VAL A 214 5.76 -26.42 7.13
CA VAL A 214 6.60 -25.28 6.79
C VAL A 214 6.29 -24.12 7.73
N VAL A 215 7.33 -23.46 8.22
CA VAL A 215 7.23 -22.21 8.98
C VAL A 215 7.91 -21.10 8.23
N VAL A 216 7.17 -20.00 8.03
CA VAL A 216 7.62 -18.84 7.26
C VAL A 216 7.49 -17.59 8.11
N THR A 217 8.56 -16.80 8.17
CA THR A 217 8.56 -15.52 8.85
C THR A 217 8.53 -14.39 7.83
N ILE A 218 7.53 -13.52 7.95
CA ILE A 218 7.29 -12.40 7.05
C ILE A 218 7.36 -11.10 7.87
N PRO A 219 8.30 -10.18 7.57
CA PRO A 219 8.32 -8.86 8.19
C PRO A 219 7.11 -8.07 7.69
N ILE A 220 6.37 -7.50 8.63
CA ILE A 220 5.25 -6.61 8.34
C ILE A 220 5.78 -5.18 8.45
N LEU A 221 5.85 -4.50 7.32
CA LEU A 221 6.45 -3.17 7.19
C LEU A 221 5.38 -2.09 7.34
N SER A 222 5.77 -0.95 7.92
CA SER A 222 4.95 0.25 7.80
C SER A 222 4.93 0.71 6.34
N SER A 223 3.82 1.27 5.89
CA SER A 223 3.70 1.76 4.52
C SER A 223 3.83 3.27 4.48
N LEU A 224 4.57 3.77 3.49
CA LEU A 224 4.31 5.12 2.99
C LEU A 224 3.37 5.01 1.80
N PRO A 225 2.26 5.76 1.78
CA PRO A 225 1.46 5.92 0.57
C PRO A 225 2.34 6.33 -0.61
N LEU A 226 2.03 5.81 -1.81
CA LEU A 226 2.86 6.02 -3.01
C LEU A 226 3.04 7.51 -3.31
N ALA A 227 2.02 8.34 -3.04
CA ALA A 227 2.07 9.78 -3.21
C ALA A 227 3.24 10.44 -2.45
N PHE A 228 3.62 9.89 -1.29
CA PHE A 228 4.72 10.39 -0.48
C PHE A 228 6.05 9.69 -0.77
N ASN A 229 6.07 8.59 -1.51
CA ASN A 229 7.34 7.93 -1.86
C ASN A 229 8.01 8.56 -3.10
N ARG A 230 7.32 9.44 -3.82
CA ARG A 230 7.89 10.16 -4.98
C ARG A 230 8.93 11.21 -4.57
N THR A 231 9.71 11.67 -5.54
CA THR A 231 10.58 12.85 -5.40
C THR A 231 9.80 14.16 -5.31
N THR A 232 8.57 14.17 -5.83
CA THR A 232 7.67 15.33 -5.82
C THR A 232 6.64 15.25 -4.69
N VAL A 233 6.20 16.43 -4.30
CA VAL A 233 5.14 16.69 -3.32
C VAL A 233 3.78 16.46 -4.00
N PRO A 234 2.80 15.79 -3.36
CA PRO A 234 1.44 15.64 -3.92
C PRO A 234 0.83 16.99 -4.34
N ALA A 235 0.23 17.03 -5.53
CA ALA A 235 -0.40 18.24 -6.07
C ALA A 235 -1.50 18.79 -5.17
N LEU A 236 -2.29 17.90 -4.55
CA LEU A 236 -3.32 18.25 -3.60
C LEU A 236 -3.23 17.35 -2.38
N TRP A 237 -3.32 17.93 -1.19
CA TRP A 237 -3.57 17.18 0.05
C TRP A 237 -4.66 17.90 0.85
N ILE A 238 -5.80 17.23 1.08
CA ILE A 238 -6.92 17.75 1.86
C ILE A 238 -7.24 16.89 3.09
N SER A 239 -7.79 17.51 4.13
CA SER A 239 -8.26 16.79 5.33
C SER A 239 -9.78 16.61 5.40
N GLU A 240 -10.56 17.37 4.63
CA GLU A 240 -12.02 17.35 4.70
C GLU A 240 -12.68 17.60 3.33
N GLY A 241 -13.78 16.87 3.07
CA GLY A 241 -14.61 17.02 1.88
C GLY A 241 -14.01 16.47 0.58
N ALA A 242 -14.77 16.60 -0.51
CA ALA A 242 -14.33 16.26 -1.87
C ALA A 242 -14.03 17.53 -2.69
N THR A 243 -13.33 17.36 -3.80
CA THR A 243 -13.01 18.43 -4.77
C THR A 243 -14.18 18.86 -5.66
N GLU A 244 -15.37 18.27 -5.47
CA GLU A 244 -16.60 18.52 -6.25
C GLU A 244 -17.46 19.65 -5.65
N ASN A 245 -18.36 20.25 -6.44
CA ASN A 245 -19.14 21.44 -6.06
C ASN A 245 -20.11 21.19 -4.88
N ALA A 246 -20.22 22.18 -3.98
CA ALA A 246 -21.08 22.09 -2.78
C ALA A 246 -22.60 22.14 -3.07
N GLY A 247 -23.04 22.75 -4.17
CA GLY A 247 -24.46 22.96 -4.48
C GLY A 247 -25.25 21.72 -4.93
N ALA A 248 -24.57 20.60 -5.19
CA ALA A 248 -25.18 19.34 -5.64
C ALA A 248 -25.10 18.22 -4.58
N THR A 249 -24.75 18.57 -3.35
CA THR A 249 -24.54 17.62 -2.24
C THR A 249 -25.83 17.03 -1.66
N GLY A 250 -27.00 17.49 -2.11
CA GLY A 250 -28.30 16.94 -1.69
C GLY A 250 -28.63 15.57 -2.28
N GLU A 251 -27.89 15.11 -3.29
CA GLU A 251 -28.26 13.89 -4.02
C GLU A 251 -27.02 13.17 -4.61
N ILE A 252 -25.96 13.05 -3.82
CA ILE A 252 -24.83 12.20 -4.20
C ILE A 252 -25.19 10.75 -3.85
N THR A 253 -25.89 10.10 -4.76
CA THR A 253 -26.19 8.66 -4.70
C THR A 253 -24.94 7.88 -5.12
N VAL A 254 -24.59 6.82 -4.38
CA VAL A 254 -23.34 6.02 -4.38
C VAL A 254 -23.06 5.24 -5.69
N GLY A 255 -23.33 5.82 -6.87
CA GLY A 255 -23.42 5.06 -8.13
C GLY A 255 -22.71 5.63 -9.37
N SER A 256 -22.22 6.88 -9.36
CA SER A 256 -21.58 7.47 -10.55
C SER A 256 -20.17 7.96 -10.25
N ALA A 257 -19.15 7.23 -10.71
CA ALA A 257 -17.76 7.70 -10.76
C ALA A 257 -17.56 8.86 -11.76
N ASP A 258 -18.55 9.09 -12.62
CA ASP A 258 -18.57 10.14 -13.64
C ASP A 258 -19.49 11.30 -13.22
N TYR A 259 -19.10 12.04 -12.18
CA TYR A 259 -19.75 13.32 -11.91
C TYR A 259 -19.13 14.43 -12.79
N PRO A 260 -19.94 15.23 -13.53
CA PRO A 260 -19.42 16.23 -14.48
C PRO A 260 -18.86 17.50 -13.80
N GLY A 261 -19.11 17.69 -12.49
CA GLY A 261 -18.61 18.83 -11.72
C GLY A 261 -17.36 18.49 -10.90
N GLY A 262 -16.36 19.37 -10.92
CA GLY A 262 -15.14 19.21 -10.11
C GLY A 262 -13.88 19.70 -10.82
N ALA A 263 -12.86 20.06 -10.04
CA ALA A 263 -11.57 20.53 -10.54
C ALA A 263 -10.70 19.38 -11.07
N GLN A 264 -9.93 19.62 -12.15
CA GLN A 264 -8.96 18.65 -12.67
C GLN A 264 -7.59 18.81 -12.02
N PHE A 265 -6.88 17.72 -11.76
CA PHE A 265 -5.53 17.71 -11.20
C PHE A 265 -4.58 16.91 -12.08
N LYS A 266 -3.38 17.44 -12.31
CA LYS A 266 -2.28 16.73 -12.99
C LYS A 266 -1.23 16.32 -11.96
N GLY A 267 -1.56 15.37 -11.09
CA GLY A 267 -0.72 14.98 -9.95
C GLY A 267 -1.40 13.99 -9.02
N ASP A 268 -0.65 13.51 -8.02
CA ASP A 268 -1.24 12.77 -6.91
C ASP A 268 -2.14 13.67 -6.08
N VAL A 269 -3.33 13.15 -5.77
CA VAL A 269 -4.29 13.80 -4.87
C VAL A 269 -4.39 12.94 -3.63
N VAL A 270 -4.13 13.55 -2.48
CA VAL A 270 -4.12 12.87 -1.19
C VAL A 270 -5.25 13.40 -0.32
N MET A 271 -5.90 12.48 0.39
CA MET A 271 -6.85 12.85 1.43
C MET A 271 -6.51 12.15 2.74
N SER A 272 -6.56 12.90 3.85
CA SER A 272 -6.34 12.36 5.20
C SER A 272 -7.42 12.77 6.20
N ASP A 273 -7.37 12.21 7.40
CA ASP A 273 -8.06 12.68 8.61
C ASP A 273 -9.60 12.83 8.51
N THR A 274 -10.26 11.88 7.85
CA THR A 274 -11.72 11.71 7.95
C THR A 274 -12.09 11.01 9.27
N THR A 275 -11.75 11.64 10.41
CA THR A 275 -12.13 11.13 11.73
C THR A 275 -13.42 11.79 12.24
N THR A 276 -14.10 11.09 13.15
CA THR A 276 -15.37 11.50 13.79
C THR A 276 -15.33 12.87 14.47
N THR A 277 -14.15 13.44 14.69
CA THR A 277 -13.92 14.72 15.38
C THR A 277 -14.10 15.95 14.48
N THR A 278 -14.06 15.78 13.14
CA THR A 278 -14.13 16.90 12.17
C THR A 278 -15.55 17.24 11.72
N GLY A 279 -16.59 16.69 12.37
CA GLY A 279 -17.99 17.08 12.14
C GLY A 279 -18.66 16.42 10.94
N PHE A 280 -18.01 15.46 10.27
CA PHE A 280 -18.65 14.55 9.30
C PHE A 280 -19.35 13.40 10.02
N VAL A 281 -20.28 13.73 10.91
CA VAL A 281 -21.25 12.81 11.48
C VAL A 281 -22.60 13.18 10.90
N GLU A 282 -23.06 12.45 9.89
CA GLU A 282 -24.50 12.34 9.67
C GLU A 282 -25.10 11.59 10.88
N PRO A 283 -26.24 12.02 11.44
CA PRO A 283 -26.97 11.33 12.51
C PRO A 283 -27.41 9.89 12.19
N THR A 284 -27.12 9.39 10.99
CA THR A 284 -27.66 8.15 10.40
C THR A 284 -26.65 6.99 10.28
N ALA A 285 -25.47 7.08 10.92
CA ALA A 285 -24.53 5.96 11.07
C ALA A 285 -23.95 5.36 9.76
N THR A 286 -24.03 6.06 8.64
CA THR A 286 -23.13 5.84 7.51
C THR A 286 -21.91 6.73 7.68
N LEU A 287 -20.84 6.19 8.27
CA LEU A 287 -19.47 6.68 7.98
C LEU A 287 -19.45 6.96 6.48
N GLN A 288 -19.24 8.19 6.00
CA GLN A 288 -19.11 8.47 4.56
C GLN A 288 -17.77 7.90 4.10
N PRO A 289 -17.73 6.70 3.50
CA PRO A 289 -16.51 6.15 2.99
C PRO A 289 -16.37 6.49 1.50
N ASP A 290 -17.43 7.04 0.91
CA ASP A 290 -17.54 7.29 -0.52
C ASP A 290 -16.71 8.50 -0.97
N LEU A 291 -16.06 9.20 -0.03
CA LEU A 291 -15.09 10.25 -0.33
C LEU A 291 -13.87 9.74 -1.09
N GLU A 292 -13.44 8.51 -0.81
CA GLU A 292 -12.42 7.80 -1.62
C GLU A 292 -12.91 7.54 -3.05
N CYS A 293 -14.23 7.44 -3.23
CA CYS A 293 -14.86 7.20 -4.52
C CYS A 293 -15.29 8.51 -5.23
N PHE A 294 -15.20 9.67 -4.57
CA PHE A 294 -15.57 10.99 -5.13
C PHE A 294 -14.42 11.72 -5.82
N ILE A 295 -13.17 11.25 -5.73
CA ILE A 295 -12.13 11.79 -6.60
C ILE A 295 -12.26 11.06 -7.94
N ASN A 296 -13.03 11.64 -8.85
CA ASN A 296 -13.16 11.14 -10.20
C ASN A 296 -11.76 10.95 -10.81
N THR A 297 -11.38 9.69 -11.06
CA THR A 297 -10.06 9.36 -11.63
C THR A 297 -9.85 9.95 -13.02
N ASN A 298 -10.93 10.24 -13.75
CA ASN A 298 -10.89 10.91 -15.04
C ASN A 298 -10.44 12.39 -14.91
N LYS A 299 -10.56 12.96 -13.71
CA LYS A 299 -10.04 14.30 -13.36
C LYS A 299 -8.59 14.26 -12.90
N ILE A 300 -7.96 13.07 -12.79
CA ILE A 300 -6.52 12.91 -12.52
C ILE A 300 -5.81 12.58 -13.82
N GLN A 301 -5.21 13.60 -14.43
CA GLN A 301 -4.52 13.44 -15.71
C GLN A 301 -3.03 13.14 -15.51
N GLN A 302 -2.50 12.24 -16.34
CA GLN A 302 -1.05 12.08 -16.46
C GLN A 302 -0.48 13.27 -17.23
N PRO A 303 0.64 13.86 -16.79
CA PRO A 303 1.37 14.85 -17.56
C PRO A 303 1.94 14.17 -18.80
N THR A 304 1.96 14.89 -19.92
CA THR A 304 2.58 14.40 -21.15
C THR A 304 3.87 15.21 -21.37
N PRO A 305 5.05 14.56 -21.41
CA PRO A 305 5.33 13.13 -21.25
C PRO A 305 5.35 12.67 -19.78
N ALA A 306 4.92 11.44 -19.50
CA ALA A 306 4.76 10.91 -18.13
C ALA A 306 6.11 10.41 -17.57
N PRO A 307 6.77 11.13 -16.64
CA PRO A 307 8.12 10.77 -16.22
C PRO A 307 8.16 9.55 -15.30
N ASN A 308 7.07 9.25 -14.57
CA ASN A 308 6.97 8.12 -13.65
C ASN A 308 5.51 7.66 -13.45
N THR A 309 5.32 6.33 -13.47
CA THR A 309 4.09 5.50 -13.32
C THR A 309 2.95 6.07 -12.42
N PRO A 310 1.67 5.72 -12.70
CA PRO A 310 0.59 6.69 -12.81
C PRO A 310 0.29 7.44 -11.51
N TYR A 311 0.04 8.75 -11.60
CA TYR A 311 -0.60 9.53 -10.54
C TYR A 311 -1.93 8.93 -10.11
N LYS A 312 -2.23 8.99 -8.81
CA LYS A 312 -3.43 8.40 -8.22
C LYS A 312 -4.03 9.29 -7.13
N ALA A 313 -5.36 9.22 -7.00
CA ALA A 313 -6.03 9.58 -5.76
C ALA A 313 -5.74 8.52 -4.71
N GLN A 314 -5.35 8.96 -3.52
CA GLN A 314 -5.03 8.07 -2.41
C GLN A 314 -5.61 8.63 -1.13
N PHE A 315 -6.35 7.80 -0.40
CA PHE A 315 -6.63 8.07 1.00
C PHE A 315 -5.51 7.54 1.87
N VAL A 316 -5.12 8.33 2.85
CA VAL A 316 -3.98 8.06 3.71
C VAL A 316 -4.37 8.33 5.16
N GLY A 317 -3.94 7.46 6.07
CA GLY A 317 -4.15 7.69 7.50
C GLY A 317 -3.07 8.55 8.16
N VAL A 318 -2.22 9.23 7.37
CA VAL A 318 -1.26 10.20 7.90
C VAL A 318 -1.92 11.57 8.07
N THR A 319 -1.72 12.22 9.20
CA THR A 319 -2.19 13.60 9.42
C THR A 319 -1.28 14.60 8.71
N PHE A 320 -1.74 15.84 8.54
CA PHE A 320 -0.86 16.91 8.08
C PHE A 320 0.37 17.06 8.98
N PRO A 321 1.56 17.38 8.42
CA PRO A 321 2.70 17.77 9.22
C PRO A 321 2.41 19.11 9.93
N ASN A 322 3.20 19.43 10.96
CA ASN A 322 3.10 20.74 11.59
C ASN A 322 3.56 21.83 10.59
N LEU A 323 2.86 22.96 10.59
CA LEU A 323 3.33 24.16 9.89
C LEU A 323 4.71 24.57 10.43
N PRO A 324 5.60 25.11 9.59
CA PRO A 324 6.83 25.73 10.05
C PRO A 324 6.57 26.82 11.12
N PRO A 325 7.51 27.09 12.04
CA PRO A 325 7.35 28.22 12.94
C PRO A 325 7.46 29.54 12.16
N ILE A 326 6.58 30.50 12.45
CA ILE A 326 6.69 31.86 11.92
C ILE A 326 7.99 32.49 12.48
N PRO A 327 8.88 33.04 11.63
CA PRO A 327 10.10 33.70 12.09
C PRO A 327 9.78 34.95 12.92
N THR A 328 10.46 35.12 14.05
CA THR A 328 10.25 36.26 14.96
C THR A 328 11.11 37.49 14.65
N ASN A 329 12.19 37.32 13.88
CA ASN A 329 13.22 38.34 13.65
C ASN A 329 13.30 38.72 12.16
N VAL A 330 12.14 38.90 11.52
CA VAL A 330 12.07 39.34 10.14
C VAL A 330 12.32 40.86 10.07
N PRO A 331 13.09 41.38 9.09
CA PRO A 331 13.33 42.81 8.97
C PRO A 331 12.02 43.62 8.91
N PRO A 332 11.97 44.85 9.46
CA PRO A 332 10.72 45.63 9.53
C PRO A 332 10.02 45.82 8.18
N GLY A 333 10.78 45.99 7.09
CA GLY A 333 10.21 46.10 5.74
C GLY A 333 9.55 44.82 5.24
N GLN A 334 9.92 43.66 5.78
CA GLN A 334 9.39 42.34 5.42
C GLN A 334 8.30 41.85 6.40
N GLN A 335 8.03 42.63 7.47
CA GLN A 335 6.93 42.44 8.40
C GLN A 335 5.74 43.29 7.95
N ASN A 336 4.65 42.62 7.56
CA ASN A 336 3.45 43.19 6.95
C ASN A 336 3.77 44.19 5.82
N PRO A 337 4.50 43.74 4.77
CA PRO A 337 4.98 44.65 3.73
C PRO A 337 3.80 45.29 2.99
N GLU A 338 3.91 46.58 2.74
CA GLU A 338 2.89 47.33 2.00
C GLU A 338 2.89 46.91 0.51
N LEU A 339 1.72 46.52 0.01
CA LEU A 339 1.50 46.29 -1.41
C LEU A 339 1.14 47.63 -2.07
N LEU A 340 1.60 47.83 -3.31
CA LEU A 340 1.23 49.02 -4.08
C LEU A 340 -0.30 49.18 -4.15
N PRO A 341 -0.83 50.41 -3.97
CA PRO A 341 -2.27 50.65 -3.99
C PRO A 341 -2.93 50.19 -5.30
N THR A 342 -2.21 50.37 -6.41
CA THR A 342 -2.54 49.88 -7.75
C THR A 342 -1.28 49.34 -8.42
N GLY A 343 -1.41 48.27 -9.21
CA GLY A 343 -0.32 47.70 -10.00
C GLY A 343 0.39 46.52 -9.32
N THR A 344 1.66 46.34 -9.67
CA THR A 344 2.44 45.12 -9.38
C THR A 344 3.52 45.36 -8.34
N THR A 345 3.43 44.66 -7.22
CA THR A 345 4.49 44.62 -6.19
C THR A 345 5.40 43.44 -6.44
N THR A 346 6.71 43.67 -6.60
CA THR A 346 7.69 42.63 -6.88
C THR A 346 8.45 42.24 -5.61
N PHE A 347 8.54 40.94 -5.32
CA PHE A 347 9.36 40.40 -4.23
C PHE A 347 10.43 39.43 -4.76
N PRO A 348 11.63 39.42 -4.16
CA PRO A 348 12.13 40.42 -3.22
C PRO A 348 12.35 41.78 -3.87
N ARG A 349 12.26 42.85 -3.08
CA ARG A 349 12.64 44.20 -3.48
C ARG A 349 14.16 44.30 -3.45
N LEU A 350 14.77 44.12 -4.62
CA LEU A 350 16.23 44.13 -4.77
C LEU A 350 16.83 45.54 -4.91
N GLN A 351 16.00 46.55 -5.14
CA GLN A 351 16.41 47.93 -5.38
C GLN A 351 15.42 48.90 -4.74
N GLY A 352 15.87 50.13 -4.48
CA GLY A 352 15.06 51.22 -3.90
C GLY A 352 15.36 51.49 -2.43
N SER A 353 14.48 52.25 -1.78
CA SER A 353 14.63 52.67 -0.37
C SER A 353 14.33 51.55 0.64
N GLN A 354 13.64 50.49 0.22
CA GLN A 354 13.38 49.29 1.01
C GLN A 354 13.93 48.07 0.27
N VAL A 355 15.20 47.74 0.52
CA VAL A 355 15.84 46.53 -0.01
C VAL A 355 15.59 45.38 0.96
N ASP A 356 14.98 44.31 0.47
CA ASP A 356 14.69 43.11 1.26
C ASP A 356 15.98 42.31 1.50
N GLN A 357 16.10 41.72 2.69
CA GLN A 357 17.29 40.98 3.10
C GLN A 357 16.97 39.49 3.19
N PRO A 358 17.76 38.61 2.55
CA PRO A 358 17.58 37.18 2.66
C PRO A 358 18.17 36.66 3.98
N ARG A 359 17.59 35.58 4.48
CA ARG A 359 18.16 34.74 5.54
C ARG A 359 18.75 33.48 4.94
N GLN A 360 19.88 33.02 5.48
CA GLN A 360 20.44 31.73 5.10
C GLN A 360 19.67 30.60 5.78
N ILE A 361 18.98 29.78 4.99
CA ILE A 361 18.28 28.57 5.44
C ILE A 361 18.85 27.40 4.66
N GLN A 362 19.46 26.43 5.36
CA GLN A 362 20.12 25.27 4.75
C GLN A 362 21.17 25.66 3.67
N GLY A 363 21.87 26.78 3.87
CA GLY A 363 22.89 27.27 2.93
C GLY A 363 22.33 27.96 1.67
N VAL A 364 21.04 28.23 1.63
CA VAL A 364 20.38 28.93 0.52
C VAL A 364 19.80 30.27 1.01
N PRO A 365 19.97 31.38 0.27
CA PRO A 365 19.33 32.64 0.60
C PRO A 365 17.82 32.55 0.38
N VAL A 366 17.04 32.83 1.42
CA VAL A 366 15.58 32.82 1.44
C VAL A 366 15.04 34.15 1.94
N TYR A 367 14.16 34.78 1.18
CA TYR A 367 13.47 36.00 1.59
C TYR A 367 12.16 35.63 2.27
N GLU A 368 12.11 35.83 3.58
CA GLU A 368 10.94 35.55 4.41
C GLU A 368 10.10 36.82 4.59
N TYR A 369 8.78 36.71 4.47
CA TYR A 369 7.83 37.80 4.70
C TYR A 369 6.70 37.31 5.60
N VAL A 370 6.27 38.14 6.54
CA VAL A 370 5.15 37.83 7.44
C VAL A 370 4.01 38.77 7.13
N PHE A 371 2.86 38.25 6.73
CA PHE A 371 1.64 39.01 6.44
C PHE A 371 0.60 38.76 7.51
N ASP A 372 -0.10 39.80 7.95
CA ASP A 372 -1.32 39.61 8.75
C ASP A 372 -2.47 39.13 7.85
N SER A 373 -2.59 39.68 6.63
CA SER A 373 -3.46 39.19 5.55
C SER A 373 -2.95 39.70 4.20
N ILE A 374 -3.37 39.08 3.10
CA ILE A 374 -3.03 39.53 1.74
C ILE A 374 -4.33 39.86 1.00
N ASN A 375 -4.49 41.14 0.65
CA ASN A 375 -5.60 41.62 -0.17
C ASN A 375 -5.10 41.98 -1.56
N LEU A 376 -5.55 41.21 -2.56
CA LEU A 376 -5.18 41.32 -3.95
C LEU A 376 -6.18 42.14 -4.79
N ASN A 377 -7.17 42.81 -4.20
CA ASN A 377 -8.15 43.58 -4.98
C ASN A 377 -7.49 44.65 -5.86
N ASN A 378 -7.46 44.40 -7.18
CA ASN A 378 -6.77 45.21 -8.20
C ASN A 378 -5.25 45.34 -8.00
N ARG A 379 -4.63 44.35 -7.34
CA ARG A 379 -3.20 44.32 -7.06
C ARG A 379 -2.59 43.02 -7.59
N GLN A 380 -1.33 43.10 -7.98
CA GLN A 380 -0.55 41.94 -8.39
C GLN A 380 0.70 41.82 -7.53
N ILE A 381 1.02 40.59 -7.12
CA ILE A 381 2.31 40.24 -6.55
C ILE A 381 3.08 39.45 -7.61
N THR A 382 4.33 39.83 -7.85
CA THR A 382 5.23 39.09 -8.75
C THR A 382 6.47 38.65 -7.98
N ILE A 383 6.84 37.39 -8.09
CA ILE A 383 8.08 36.87 -7.52
C ILE A 383 9.18 36.92 -8.57
N THR A 384 10.32 37.50 -8.24
CA THR A 384 11.51 37.51 -9.11
C THR A 384 11.98 36.07 -9.35
N PRO A 385 12.01 35.61 -10.61
CA PRO A 385 12.41 34.24 -10.92
C PRO A 385 13.83 33.93 -10.41
N GLY A 386 14.02 32.73 -9.86
CA GLY A 386 15.29 32.27 -9.30
C GLY A 386 15.54 32.67 -7.85
N GLN A 387 14.77 33.61 -7.28
CA GLN A 387 14.82 33.92 -5.86
C GLN A 387 13.94 32.95 -5.07
N ARG A 388 14.33 32.61 -3.83
CA ARG A 388 13.47 31.84 -2.92
C ARG A 388 12.72 32.77 -2.00
N VAL A 389 11.39 32.72 -2.04
CA VAL A 389 10.49 33.60 -1.29
C VAL A 389 9.51 32.76 -0.47
N VAL A 390 9.38 33.09 0.81
CA VAL A 390 8.46 32.42 1.73
C VAL A 390 7.52 33.43 2.36
N PHE A 391 6.22 33.23 2.19
CA PHE A 391 5.17 34.02 2.82
C PHE A 391 4.57 33.25 3.99
N TYR A 392 4.64 33.85 5.18
CA TYR A 392 3.94 33.40 6.38
C TYR A 392 2.71 34.29 6.57
N VAL A 393 1.50 33.77 6.36
CA VAL A 393 0.26 34.55 6.35
C VAL A 393 -0.60 34.18 7.56
N ARG A 394 -0.97 35.13 8.42
CA ARG A 394 -1.78 34.87 9.64
C ARG A 394 -3.29 34.93 9.42
N GLY A 395 -3.72 35.38 8.25
CA GLY A 395 -5.11 35.60 7.87
C GLY A 395 -5.40 35.06 6.48
N ASP A 396 -6.39 35.61 5.80
CA ASP A 396 -6.78 35.17 4.47
C ASP A 396 -5.93 35.76 3.35
N ILE A 397 -5.95 35.09 2.20
CA ILE A 397 -5.52 35.61 0.91
C ILE A 397 -6.77 35.77 0.05
N THR A 398 -7.18 37.02 -0.17
CA THR A 398 -8.46 37.36 -0.81
C THR A 398 -8.30 38.40 -1.91
N GLY A 399 -9.35 38.55 -2.70
CA GLY A 399 -9.46 39.56 -3.73
C GLY A 399 -9.18 39.04 -5.13
N ASN A 400 -9.50 39.87 -6.13
CA ASN A 400 -9.54 39.46 -7.55
C ASN A 400 -8.21 39.60 -8.30
N GLY A 401 -7.10 39.84 -7.59
CA GLY A 401 -5.79 40.04 -8.20
C GLY A 401 -4.99 38.77 -8.41
N ASP A 402 -3.69 38.96 -8.65
CA ASP A 402 -2.78 37.93 -9.14
C ASP A 402 -1.57 37.75 -8.21
N ILE A 403 -1.17 36.50 -7.97
CA ILE A 403 0.19 36.18 -7.53
C ILE A 403 0.84 35.45 -8.69
N SER A 404 1.97 35.97 -9.17
CA SER A 404 2.70 35.44 -10.33
C SER A 404 4.10 35.00 -9.92
N HIS A 405 4.46 33.80 -10.35
CA HIS A 405 5.82 33.28 -10.29
C HIS A 405 5.98 32.35 -11.47
N ASP A 406 6.86 32.71 -12.41
CA ASP A 406 7.02 32.02 -13.69
C ASP A 406 8.49 31.68 -13.94
N CYS A 407 8.85 30.40 -13.83
CA CYS A 407 10.18 29.90 -14.15
C CYS A 407 10.35 29.46 -15.61
N SER A 408 9.31 29.50 -16.46
CA SER A 408 9.34 28.91 -17.81
C SER A 408 10.37 29.55 -18.75
N GLY A 409 10.70 30.82 -18.54
CA GLY A 409 11.70 31.57 -19.31
C GLY A 409 13.10 31.60 -18.70
N VAL A 410 13.34 30.91 -17.58
CA VAL A 410 14.62 31.00 -16.86
C VAL A 410 15.57 29.90 -17.32
N THR A 411 16.79 30.28 -17.71
CA THR A 411 17.85 29.36 -18.13
C THR A 411 19.00 29.33 -17.12
N SER A 412 19.78 28.25 -17.17
CA SER A 412 21.01 28.07 -16.39
C SER A 412 21.96 29.27 -16.58
N PRO A 413 22.63 29.78 -15.53
CA PRO A 413 22.85 29.18 -14.21
C PRO A 413 21.78 29.46 -13.16
N THR A 414 20.76 30.26 -13.48
CA THR A 414 19.72 30.65 -12.52
C THR A 414 18.79 29.47 -12.25
N VAL A 415 18.76 28.98 -11.01
CA VAL A 415 17.87 27.88 -10.60
C VAL A 415 16.51 28.45 -10.19
N CYS A 416 15.54 28.37 -11.09
CA CYS A 416 14.14 28.68 -10.80
C CYS A 416 13.33 27.40 -10.82
N LYS A 417 12.63 27.10 -9.72
CA LYS A 417 11.78 25.93 -9.57
C LYS A 417 10.41 26.31 -9.00
N PRO A 418 9.36 25.50 -9.21
CA PRO A 418 8.05 25.77 -8.63
C PRO A 418 8.02 25.90 -7.11
N GLY A 419 8.92 25.21 -6.39
CA GLY A 419 9.03 25.33 -4.94
C GLY A 419 9.79 26.57 -4.44
N ASN A 420 10.25 27.47 -5.33
CA ASN A 420 10.91 28.71 -4.92
C ASN A 420 9.95 29.68 -4.22
N LEU A 421 8.66 29.66 -4.55
CA LEU A 421 7.62 30.37 -3.80
C LEU A 421 6.90 29.40 -2.87
N GLN A 422 6.94 29.68 -1.56
CA GLN A 422 6.24 28.88 -0.54
C GLN A 422 5.33 29.79 0.29
N ILE A 423 4.08 29.36 0.48
CA ILE A 423 3.06 30.10 1.22
C ILE A 423 2.58 29.21 2.36
N TYR A 424 2.80 29.65 3.59
CA TYR A 424 2.34 29.01 4.81
C TYR A 424 1.28 29.88 5.46
N ALA A 425 0.04 29.39 5.55
CA ALA A 425 -1.05 30.13 6.17
C ALA A 425 -1.43 29.55 7.54
N TYR A 426 -1.59 30.43 8.52
CA TYR A 426 -1.86 30.13 9.92
C TYR A 426 -3.17 30.82 10.29
N ASN A 427 -4.19 30.11 10.76
CA ASN A 427 -5.41 30.77 11.22
C ASN A 427 -5.24 31.36 12.64
N GLN A 428 -4.16 32.11 12.86
CA GLN A 428 -3.84 32.72 14.16
C GLN A 428 -4.75 33.91 14.50
N LEU A 429 -5.40 34.50 13.49
CA LEU A 429 -6.41 35.54 13.68
C LEU A 429 -7.79 34.97 14.09
N GLY A 430 -7.94 33.64 14.19
CA GLY A 430 -9.19 33.02 14.65
C GLY A 430 -10.37 33.23 13.70
N LEU A 431 -10.11 33.33 12.39
CA LEU A 431 -11.13 33.54 11.38
C LEU A 431 -12.08 32.33 11.32
N THR A 432 -13.38 32.62 11.20
CA THR A 432 -14.41 31.60 11.00
C THR A 432 -14.53 31.29 9.50
N GLY A 433 -14.06 30.12 9.08
CA GLY A 433 -14.06 29.71 7.67
C GLY A 433 -12.95 30.37 6.84
N PRO A 434 -11.68 30.25 7.25
CA PRO A 434 -10.56 30.88 6.56
C PRO A 434 -10.40 30.33 5.14
N GLN A 435 -10.03 31.18 4.19
CA GLN A 435 -10.04 30.86 2.76
C GLN A 435 -8.87 31.46 1.98
N ILE A 436 -8.37 30.69 1.01
CA ILE A 436 -7.40 31.14 0.01
C ILE A 436 -8.01 30.93 -1.36
N CYS A 437 -8.27 32.03 -2.06
CA CYS A 437 -8.87 32.02 -3.36
C CYS A 437 -7.92 32.58 -4.42
N LEU A 438 -7.52 31.75 -5.39
CA LEU A 438 -6.66 32.15 -6.50
C LEU A 438 -7.51 32.51 -7.72
N THR A 439 -7.79 33.78 -7.95
CA THR A 439 -8.65 34.28 -9.05
C THR A 439 -7.89 34.70 -10.31
N GLY A 440 -6.57 34.58 -10.29
CA GLY A 440 -5.68 35.18 -11.26
C GLY A 440 -5.69 34.60 -12.68
N SER A 441 -5.19 35.39 -13.63
CA SER A 441 -4.90 34.99 -15.02
C SER A 441 -3.44 34.60 -15.23
N GLN A 442 -2.57 34.88 -14.26
CA GLN A 442 -1.13 34.69 -14.39
C GLN A 442 -0.70 33.24 -14.08
N ARG A 443 0.53 32.91 -14.49
CA ARG A 443 1.18 31.66 -14.12
C ARG A 443 1.68 31.76 -12.68
N LEU A 444 1.24 30.81 -11.85
CA LEU A 444 1.68 30.64 -10.48
C LEU A 444 2.43 29.33 -10.35
N GLU A 445 3.69 29.41 -9.97
CA GLU A 445 4.46 28.24 -9.58
C GLU A 445 4.78 28.32 -8.08
N ALA A 446 4.11 27.50 -7.26
CA ALA A 446 4.18 27.66 -5.80
C ALA A 446 3.86 26.39 -5.01
N PHE A 447 4.34 26.36 -3.77
CA PHE A 447 3.84 25.47 -2.72
C PHE A 447 2.94 26.25 -1.76
N ILE A 448 1.70 25.81 -1.56
CA ILE A 448 0.76 26.41 -0.60
C ILE A 448 0.42 25.37 0.47
N PHE A 449 0.66 25.69 1.74
CA PHE A 449 0.27 24.87 2.87
C PHE A 449 -0.53 25.68 3.90
N ALA A 450 -1.81 25.33 4.02
CA ALA A 450 -2.82 26.06 4.79
C ALA A 450 -3.83 25.07 5.40
N PRO A 451 -3.42 24.26 6.40
CA PRO A 451 -4.17 23.10 6.89
C PRO A 451 -5.58 23.42 7.39
N ASP A 452 -5.82 24.65 7.86
CA ASP A 452 -7.14 25.09 8.36
C ASP A 452 -8.03 25.73 7.30
N TYR A 453 -7.50 26.01 6.10
CA TYR A 453 -8.13 26.86 5.10
C TYR A 453 -8.87 26.05 4.04
N SER A 454 -9.99 26.60 3.56
CA SER A 454 -10.55 26.18 2.28
C SER A 454 -9.71 26.79 1.16
N LEU A 455 -9.31 25.97 0.19
CA LEU A 455 -8.54 26.38 -0.98
C LEU A 455 -9.42 26.40 -2.22
N GLY A 456 -9.14 27.30 -3.17
CA GLY A 456 -9.85 27.35 -4.43
C GLY A 456 -9.08 28.11 -5.50
N LYS A 457 -9.47 27.85 -6.75
CA LYS A 457 -8.97 28.55 -7.93
C LYS A 457 -10.16 28.91 -8.82
N ASN A 458 -10.27 30.18 -9.18
CA ASN A 458 -11.29 30.73 -10.06
C ASN A 458 -10.71 31.75 -11.05
N GLY A 459 -9.76 31.28 -11.86
CA GLY A 459 -9.11 32.09 -12.89
C GLY A 459 -8.52 31.23 -13.99
N THR A 460 -8.14 31.86 -15.11
CA THR A 460 -7.56 31.19 -16.29
C THR A 460 -6.06 30.91 -16.15
N GLY A 461 -5.43 31.43 -15.09
CA GLY A 461 -4.00 31.24 -14.83
C GLY A 461 -3.61 29.77 -14.67
N THR A 462 -2.34 29.46 -14.96
CA THR A 462 -1.79 28.11 -14.77
C THR A 462 -1.22 28.00 -13.36
N PHE A 463 -1.58 26.96 -12.60
CA PHE A 463 -0.97 26.66 -11.31
C PHE A 463 -0.17 25.36 -11.37
N ILE A 464 1.15 25.48 -11.22
CA ILE A 464 2.08 24.36 -11.13
C ILE A 464 2.72 24.34 -9.74
N GLY A 465 2.50 23.28 -8.98
CA GLY A 465 3.13 23.06 -7.71
C GLY A 465 2.31 22.15 -6.83
N ALA A 466 2.01 22.59 -5.62
CA ALA A 466 1.19 21.81 -4.69
C ALA A 466 0.35 22.72 -3.77
N ALA A 467 -0.87 22.29 -3.47
CA ALA A 467 -1.82 23.00 -2.65
C ALA A 467 -2.37 22.10 -1.55
N TRP A 468 -2.09 22.41 -0.29
CA TRP A 468 -2.47 21.59 0.86
C TRP A 468 -3.34 22.40 1.80
N GLY A 469 -4.51 21.90 2.14
CA GLY A 469 -5.41 22.62 3.05
C GLY A 469 -6.59 21.81 3.55
N LYS A 470 -7.54 22.44 4.22
CA LYS A 470 -8.67 21.75 4.83
C LYS A 470 -9.62 21.17 3.78
N LYS A 471 -10.05 22.01 2.84
CA LYS A 471 -11.02 21.69 1.78
C LYS A 471 -10.55 22.24 0.44
N TRP A 472 -11.05 21.70 -0.66
CA TRP A 472 -10.87 22.28 -1.99
C TRP A 472 -12.22 22.66 -2.62
N GLY A 473 -12.30 23.84 -3.22
CA GLY A 473 -13.44 24.29 -4.00
C GLY A 473 -14.71 24.59 -3.20
N LYS A 474 -14.65 24.56 -1.86
CA LYS A 474 -15.78 24.86 -0.97
C LYS A 474 -15.83 26.34 -0.59
N ILE A 475 -15.58 27.22 -1.56
CA ILE A 475 -15.57 28.67 -1.41
C ILE A 475 -16.56 29.26 -2.42
N SER A 476 -17.49 30.09 -1.95
CA SER A 476 -18.46 30.77 -2.82
C SER A 476 -17.73 31.62 -3.85
N GLY A 477 -18.01 31.40 -5.14
CA GLY A 477 -17.34 32.11 -6.23
C GLY A 477 -15.85 31.78 -6.40
N CYS A 478 -15.30 30.77 -5.70
CA CYS A 478 -13.90 30.35 -5.87
C CYS A 478 -13.67 28.85 -6.09
N GLY A 479 -14.72 28.05 -6.06
CA GLY A 479 -14.65 26.63 -6.37
C GLY A 479 -15.00 26.35 -7.82
N SER A 480 -14.18 26.76 -8.79
CA SER A 480 -14.34 26.45 -10.24
C SER A 480 -15.77 26.06 -10.68
N PRO A 481 -16.84 26.84 -10.42
CA PRO A 481 -18.15 26.21 -10.27
C PRO A 481 -18.72 25.72 -11.59
N ASN A 482 -18.31 26.30 -12.73
CA ASN A 482 -18.85 25.99 -14.04
C ASN A 482 -17.85 26.39 -15.14
N SER A 483 -16.60 25.94 -15.10
CA SER A 483 -15.76 26.11 -16.29
C SER A 483 -16.13 24.99 -17.27
N PRO A 484 -16.74 25.29 -18.43
CA PRO A 484 -17.11 24.29 -19.45
C PRO A 484 -15.91 23.53 -20.05
N ASN A 485 -14.69 23.78 -19.58
CA ASN A 485 -13.44 23.45 -20.27
C ASN A 485 -12.48 22.57 -19.49
N ASP A 486 -12.91 21.86 -18.44
CA ASP A 486 -12.03 20.84 -17.83
C ASP A 486 -10.67 21.44 -17.38
N ALA A 487 -10.67 22.68 -16.90
CA ALA A 487 -9.42 23.39 -16.62
C ALA A 487 -8.68 22.75 -15.43
N VAL A 488 -7.38 22.48 -15.62
CA VAL A 488 -6.51 21.93 -14.57
C VAL A 488 -6.33 22.95 -13.45
N ALA A 489 -6.76 22.57 -12.25
CA ALA A 489 -6.62 23.36 -11.04
C ALA A 489 -5.17 23.40 -10.54
N VAL A 490 -4.51 22.25 -10.45
CA VAL A 490 -3.11 22.15 -10.01
C VAL A 490 -2.38 21.09 -10.81
N THR A 491 -1.18 21.41 -11.27
CA THR A 491 -0.23 20.46 -11.87
C THR A 491 0.92 20.22 -10.89
N GLN A 492 1.23 18.96 -10.55
CA GLN A 492 2.32 18.63 -9.63
C GLN A 492 3.66 19.12 -10.18
N GLY A 493 4.38 19.92 -9.39
CA GLY A 493 5.67 20.47 -9.83
C GLY A 493 6.68 20.78 -8.74
N VAL A 494 6.32 20.66 -7.46
CA VAL A 494 7.23 20.93 -6.33
C VAL A 494 7.95 19.66 -5.93
N GLU A 495 9.27 19.72 -5.74
CA GLU A 495 10.06 18.62 -5.20
C GLU A 495 10.19 18.71 -3.67
N TRP A 496 10.33 17.57 -2.98
CA TRP A 496 10.57 17.58 -1.53
C TRP A 496 11.84 18.35 -1.14
N THR A 497 12.83 18.39 -2.03
CA THR A 497 14.10 19.10 -1.88
C THR A 497 13.97 20.62 -2.07
N ASP A 498 12.85 21.10 -2.59
CA ASP A 498 12.62 22.53 -2.78
C ASP A 498 12.09 23.19 -1.50
N LEU A 499 11.45 22.43 -0.61
CA LEU A 499 10.83 22.93 0.61
C LEU A 499 11.87 23.38 1.64
N ILE A 500 11.63 24.53 2.30
CA ILE A 500 12.55 25.05 3.34
C ILE A 500 12.55 24.21 4.63
N THR A 501 11.53 23.36 4.79
CA THR A 501 11.35 22.46 5.93
C THR A 501 10.93 21.09 5.42
N ASN A 502 11.33 20.03 6.13
CA ASN A 502 10.91 18.68 5.77
C ASN A 502 9.46 18.44 6.22
N LEU A 503 8.53 18.58 5.27
CA LEU A 503 7.10 18.33 5.45
C LEU A 503 6.68 16.93 5.01
N LYS A 504 7.64 16.06 4.67
CA LYS A 504 7.34 14.70 4.24
C LYS A 504 6.81 13.89 5.43
N PRO A 505 5.59 13.32 5.35
CA PRO A 505 5.07 12.52 6.44
C PRO A 505 5.92 11.26 6.65
N GLY A 506 5.95 10.78 7.90
CA GLY A 506 6.56 9.51 8.24
C GLY A 506 5.75 8.30 7.71
N PRO A 507 6.31 7.09 7.79
CA PRO A 507 5.56 5.86 7.53
C PRO A 507 4.31 5.78 8.43
N SER A 508 3.19 5.29 7.90
CA SER A 508 1.97 4.99 8.65
C SER A 508 1.77 3.49 8.83
N ASN A 509 1.10 3.15 9.93
CA ASN A 509 0.77 1.78 10.33
C ASN A 509 -0.58 1.31 9.75
N ASP A 510 -1.39 2.21 9.18
CA ASP A 510 -2.81 1.96 8.90
C ASP A 510 -3.02 0.99 7.72
N LEU A 511 -2.00 0.84 6.86
CA LEU A 511 -2.04 0.02 5.65
C LEU A 511 -0.72 -0.76 5.47
N PRO A 512 -0.44 -1.74 6.35
CA PRO A 512 0.84 -2.45 6.40
C PRO A 512 1.23 -3.08 5.05
N GLN A 513 2.52 -3.27 4.81
CA GLN A 513 3.02 -4.03 3.64
C GLN A 513 3.71 -5.31 4.08
N LEU A 514 3.50 -6.39 3.34
CA LEU A 514 4.28 -7.61 3.53
C LEU A 514 5.66 -7.41 2.92
N GLY A 515 6.71 -7.61 3.71
CA GLY A 515 8.07 -7.69 3.21
C GLY A 515 8.36 -9.06 2.60
N LYS A 516 9.59 -9.21 2.09
CA LYS A 516 10.06 -10.51 1.58
C LYS A 516 10.17 -11.51 2.74
N ILE A 517 9.96 -12.79 2.44
CA ILE A 517 10.18 -13.88 3.41
C ILE A 517 11.58 -13.73 4.00
N ALA A 518 11.65 -13.56 5.32
CA ALA A 518 12.91 -13.38 6.04
C ALA A 518 13.47 -14.72 6.52
N ASN A 519 12.59 -15.68 6.84
CA ASN A 519 12.98 -17.03 7.21
C ASN A 519 12.02 -18.05 6.59
N TRP A 520 12.58 -19.19 6.19
CA TRP A 520 11.86 -20.36 5.70
C TRP A 520 12.47 -21.60 6.33
N CYS A 521 11.65 -22.42 6.97
CA CYS A 521 12.10 -23.70 7.48
C CYS A 521 11.05 -24.79 7.32
N GLU A 522 11.51 -26.04 7.35
CA GLU A 522 10.68 -27.22 7.50
C GLU A 522 10.76 -27.73 8.95
N GLU A 523 9.61 -28.12 9.51
CA GLU A 523 9.50 -28.70 10.85
C GLU A 523 8.95 -30.13 10.81
N PRO A 524 9.38 -31.01 11.73
CA PRO A 524 8.75 -32.31 11.91
C PRO A 524 7.29 -32.17 12.37
N ILE A 525 6.40 -32.97 11.80
CA ILE A 525 4.95 -32.92 12.05
C ILE A 525 4.60 -33.27 13.51
N ASP A 526 5.41 -34.11 14.17
CA ASP A 526 5.21 -34.62 15.53
C ASP A 526 5.70 -33.66 16.64
N THR A 527 6.04 -32.43 16.29
CA THR A 527 6.42 -31.42 17.28
C THR A 527 5.17 -30.85 17.96
N THR A 528 4.81 -31.39 19.12
CA THR A 528 3.94 -30.72 20.10
C THR A 528 4.79 -29.75 20.94
N GLY A 529 5.09 -28.56 20.43
CA GLY A 529 5.96 -27.58 21.10
C GLY A 529 6.03 -26.20 20.43
N THR A 530 6.85 -25.31 20.99
CA THR A 530 7.29 -24.07 20.33
C THR A 530 8.05 -24.42 19.05
N SER A 531 7.75 -23.71 17.96
CA SER A 531 8.44 -23.88 16.67
C SER A 531 9.94 -23.68 16.88
N LEU A 532 10.77 -24.59 16.38
CA LEU A 532 12.23 -24.49 16.42
C LEU A 532 12.77 -23.45 15.42
N CYS A 533 11.88 -22.90 14.59
CA CYS A 533 12.19 -21.99 13.50
C CYS A 533 11.61 -20.58 13.64
N ALA A 534 10.79 -20.34 14.66
CA ALA A 534 10.35 -18.99 14.98
C ALA A 534 11.53 -18.22 15.59
N PRO A 535 11.84 -17.00 15.12
CA PRO A 535 12.91 -16.18 15.68
C PRO A 535 12.60 -15.68 17.10
#